data_AF-A0A955HUK0-F1
#
_entry.id   AF-A0A955HUK0-F1
#
_cell.length_a   1.000
_cell.length_b   1.000
_cell.length_c   1.000
_cell.angle_alpha   90.00
_cell.angle_beta   90.00
_cell.angle_gamma   90.00
#
_symmetry.space_group_name_H-M   'P 1'
#
loop_
_entity.id
_entity.type
_entity.pdbx_description
1 polymer ?
#
loop_
_entity_poly.entity_id
_entity_poly.type
_entity_poly.pdbx_seq_one_letter_code
_entity_poly.pdbx_strand_id
1 'polypeptide(L)'
;EKYTESAIDILRELNGYIDAVELAIVELAPHHLSGYLYGLAQFYNTWYAREKIVVAEGDQLVDASLDALKLNLIVSVVLRRGLYLLGIRTVDKM
;
A
#
# COMPACT_ATOMS: atom_id res chain seq x y z
N GLU A 1 8.10 0.17 19.14
CA GLU A 1 6.96 1.10 19.35
C GLU A 1 5.64 0.40 19.02
N LYS A 2 4.51 0.98 19.42
CA LYS A 2 3.16 0.50 19.07
C LYS A 2 2.66 1.31 17.85
N TYR A 3 2.35 0.64 16.74
CA TYR A 3 1.76 1.29 15.57
C TYR A 3 0.45 1.99 15.93
N THR A 4 0.14 3.09 15.25
CA THR A 4 -1.17 3.75 15.36
C THR A 4 -2.27 2.84 14.81
N GLU A 5 -3.52 3.06 15.23
CA GLU A 5 -4.67 2.29 14.74
C GLU A 5 -4.80 2.38 13.21
N SER A 6 -4.63 3.59 12.66
CA SER A 6 -4.61 3.83 11.22
C SER A 6 -3.49 3.08 10.49
N ALA A 7 -2.30 2.98 11.08
CA ALA A 7 -1.20 2.19 10.51
C ALA A 7 -1.53 0.69 10.50
N ILE A 8 -2.24 0.19 11.52
CA ILE A 8 -2.67 -1.21 11.56
C ILE A 8 -3.69 -1.50 10.45
N ASP A 9 -4.59 -0.56 10.16
CA ASP A 9 -5.61 -0.77 9.13
C ASP A 9 -5.01 -0.92 7.73
N ILE A 10 -4.05 -0.07 7.35
CA ILE A 10 -3.37 -0.24 6.05
C ILE A 10 -2.52 -1.51 5.99
N LEU A 11 -1.91 -1.93 7.11
CA LEU A 11 -1.18 -3.20 7.17
C LEU A 11 -2.10 -4.41 6.96
N ARG A 12 -3.34 -4.36 7.46
CA ARG A 12 -4.35 -5.40 7.21
C ARG A 12 -4.71 -5.47 5.74
N GLU A 13 -4.93 -4.33 5.09
CA GLU A 13 -5.22 -4.29 3.64
C GLU A 13 -4.04 -4.85 2.81
N LEU A 14 -2.80 -4.53 3.20
CA LEU A 14 -1.60 -5.04 2.55
C LEU A 14 -1.43 -6.56 2.69
N ASN A 15 -1.94 -7.15 3.78
CA ASN A 15 -1.86 -8.60 4.01
C ASN A 15 -2.63 -9.41 2.95
N GLY A 16 -3.69 -8.83 2.36
CA GLY A 16 -4.49 -9.50 1.32
C GLY A 16 -3.80 -9.64 -0.04
N TYR A 17 -2.61 -9.08 -0.23
CA TYR A 17 -1.91 -9.14 -1.52
C TYR A 17 -1.57 -10.57 -1.94
N ILE A 18 -1.06 -11.39 -1.01
CA ILE A 18 -0.67 -12.77 -1.32
C ILE A 18 -1.92 -13.60 -1.66
N ASP A 19 -2.98 -13.47 -0.88
CA ASP A 19 -4.25 -14.16 -1.13
C ASP A 19 -4.82 -13.81 -2.51
N ALA A 20 -4.78 -12.54 -2.91
CA ALA A 20 -5.24 -12.11 -4.23
C ALA A 20 -4.38 -12.66 -5.37
N VAL A 21 -3.06 -12.78 -5.17
CA VAL A 21 -2.15 -13.40 -6.14
C VAL A 21 -2.42 -14.91 -6.26
N GLU A 22 -2.53 -15.61 -5.13
CA GLU A 22 -2.81 -17.05 -5.10
C GLU A 22 -4.16 -17.36 -5.75
N LEU A 23 -5.20 -16.60 -5.42
CA LEU A 23 -6.53 -16.77 -6.01
C LEU A 23 -6.51 -16.56 -7.53
N ALA A 24 -5.83 -15.51 -7.99
CA ALA A 24 -5.69 -15.24 -9.43
C ALA A 24 -4.98 -16.38 -10.18
N ILE A 25 -4.03 -17.07 -9.54
CA ILE A 25 -3.32 -18.22 -10.11
C ILE A 25 -4.21 -19.46 -10.10
N VAL A 26 -4.81 -19.79 -8.96
CA VAL A 26 -5.62 -21.01 -8.77
C VAL A 26 -6.84 -21.00 -9.70
N GLU A 27 -7.50 -19.85 -9.85
CA GLU A 27 -8.70 -19.72 -10.69
C GLU A 27 -8.38 -19.33 -12.14
N LEU A 28 -7.11 -19.15 -12.49
CA LEU A 28 -6.66 -18.64 -13.81
C LEU A 28 -7.37 -17.32 -14.19
N ALA A 29 -7.56 -16.47 -13.18
CA ALA A 29 -8.44 -15.32 -13.23
C ALA A 29 -7.71 -14.05 -12.76
N PRO A 30 -7.01 -13.32 -13.65
CA PRO A 30 -6.19 -12.15 -13.29
C PRO A 30 -7.01 -10.99 -12.69
N HIS A 31 -8.34 -11.00 -12.88
CA HIS A 31 -9.21 -9.95 -12.38
C HIS A 31 -9.25 -9.87 -10.86
N HIS A 32 -8.99 -10.96 -10.13
CA HIS A 32 -8.86 -10.94 -8.66
C HIS A 32 -7.72 -10.03 -8.21
N LEU A 33 -6.54 -10.16 -8.85
CA LEU A 33 -5.41 -9.30 -8.55
C LEU A 33 -5.70 -7.85 -8.92
N SER A 34 -6.29 -7.58 -10.10
CA SER A 34 -6.63 -6.20 -10.47
C SER A 34 -7.66 -5.57 -9.53
N GLY A 35 -8.64 -6.34 -9.06
CA GLY A 35 -9.65 -5.89 -8.11
C GLY A 35 -9.05 -5.55 -6.75
N TYR A 36 -8.17 -6.41 -6.25
CA TYR A 36 -7.40 -6.14 -5.03
C TYR A 36 -6.58 -4.86 -5.15
N LEU A 37 -5.79 -4.70 -6.22
CA LEU A 37 -4.94 -3.51 -6.40
C LEU A 37 -5.76 -2.22 -6.50
N TYR A 38 -6.92 -2.28 -7.16
CA TYR A 38 -7.84 -1.14 -7.23
C TYR A 38 -8.39 -0.79 -5.85
N GLY A 39 -8.85 -1.78 -5.08
CA GLY A 39 -9.31 -1.58 -3.70
C GLY A 39 -8.22 -1.01 -2.79
N LEU A 40 -7.00 -1.57 -2.85
CA LEU A 40 -5.84 -1.08 -2.10
C LEU A 40 -5.52 0.37 -2.45
N ALA A 41 -5.56 0.75 -3.73
CA ALA A 41 -5.30 2.13 -4.16
C ALA A 41 -6.38 3.11 -3.63
N GLN A 42 -7.67 2.72 -3.68
CA GLN A 42 -8.76 3.53 -3.12
C GLN A 42 -8.63 3.70 -1.60
N PHE A 43 -8.35 2.61 -0.89
CA PHE A 43 -8.12 2.61 0.55
C PHE A 43 -6.94 3.52 0.91
N TYR A 44 -5.79 3.32 0.23
CA TYR A 44 -4.59 4.13 0.43
C TYR A 44 -4.84 5.61 0.20
N ASN A 45 -5.56 6.00 -0.86
CA ASN A 45 -5.87 7.41 -1.11
C ASN A 45 -6.66 8.04 0.07
N THR A 46 -7.58 7.29 0.64
CA THR A 46 -8.36 7.73 1.81
C THR A 46 -7.49 7.82 3.06
N TRP A 47 -6.63 6.83 3.29
CA TRP A 47 -5.67 6.79 4.40
C TRP A 47 -4.68 7.97 4.33
N TYR A 48 -4.06 8.17 3.16
CA TYR A 48 -3.10 9.24 2.90
C TYR A 48 -3.69 10.63 3.13
N ALA A 49 -4.95 10.85 2.75
CA ALA A 49 -5.63 12.13 2.94
C ALA A 49 -5.89 12.48 4.42
N ARG A 50 -5.94 11.47 5.31
CA ARG A 50 -6.20 11.64 6.74
C ARG A 50 -4.93 11.74 7.57
N GLU A 51 -3.88 11.04 7.16
CA GLU A 51 -2.63 10.95 7.91
C GLU A 51 -1.70 12.14 7.70
N LYS A 52 -1.07 12.60 8.79
CA LYS A 52 0.04 13.56 8.71
C LYS A 52 1.34 12.79 8.51
N ILE A 53 1.80 12.72 7.26
CA ILE A 53 2.92 11.85 6.87
C ILE A 53 4.28 12.47 7.18
N VAL A 54 4.40 13.79 7.11
CA VAL A 54 5.63 14.51 7.41
C VAL A 54 5.35 15.48 8.55
N VAL A 55 5.69 15.05 9.75
CA VAL A 55 5.72 15.85 10.97
C VAL A 55 7.17 15.89 11.43
N ALA A 56 7.71 17.09 11.57
CA ALA A 56 9.07 17.32 12.02
C ALA A 56 9.07 18.18 13.29
N GLU A 57 9.94 17.82 14.24
CA GLU A 57 10.30 18.65 15.38
C GLU A 57 11.73 19.15 15.15
N GLY A 58 11.87 20.41 14.71
CA GLY A 58 13.14 20.93 14.22
C GLY A 58 13.58 20.22 12.92
N ASP A 59 14.82 19.72 12.89
CA ASP A 59 15.38 18.98 11.74
C ASP A 59 15.13 17.47 11.79
N GLN A 60 14.39 16.97 12.80
CA GLN A 60 14.13 15.53 12.97
C GLN A 60 12.67 15.19 12.67
N LEU A 61 12.47 14.12 11.91
CA LEU A 61 11.16 13.50 11.76
C LEU A 61 10.82 12.78 13.06
N VAL A 62 9.59 12.96 13.54
CA VAL A 62 9.09 12.14 14.65
C VAL A 62 8.85 10.71 14.18
N ASP A 63 8.93 9.73 15.08
CA ASP A 63 8.84 8.28 14.75
C ASP A 63 7.58 7.94 13.96
N ALA A 64 6.45 8.57 14.28
CA ALA A 64 5.19 8.40 13.55
C ALA A 64 5.29 8.77 12.06
N SER A 65 6.13 9.76 11.72
CA SER A 65 6.39 10.14 10.32
C SER A 65 7.29 9.12 9.62
N LEU A 66 8.28 8.57 10.32
CA LEU A 66 9.11 7.50 9.78
C LEU A 66 8.28 6.25 9.46
N ASP A 67 7.34 5.89 10.35
CA ASP A 67 6.44 4.76 10.12
C ASP A 67 5.48 5.02 8.95
N ALA A 68 4.89 6.22 8.87
CA ALA A 68 4.06 6.60 7.72
C ALA A 68 4.85 6.54 6.40
N LEU A 69 6.11 7.00 6.39
CA LEU A 69 7.00 6.92 5.22
C LEU A 69 7.29 5.46 4.82
N LYS A 70 7.55 4.56 5.77
CA LYS A 70 7.72 3.13 5.50
C LYS A 70 6.45 2.54 4.87
N LEU A 71 5.28 2.87 5.40
CA LEU A 71 4.00 2.39 4.87
C LEU A 71 3.77 2.86 3.43
N ASN A 72 4.03 4.14 3.12
CA ASN A 72 3.97 4.65 1.75
C ASN A 72 4.86 3.85 0.80
N LEU A 73 6.10 3.56 1.22
CA LEU A 73 7.03 2.77 0.41
C LEU A 73 6.50 1.35 0.17
N ILE A 74 5.96 0.70 1.22
CA ILE A 74 5.42 -0.65 1.12
C ILE A 74 4.24 -0.71 0.15
N VAL A 75 3.26 0.20 0.29
CA VAL A 75 2.11 0.29 -0.62
C VAL A 75 2.57 0.49 -2.05
N SER A 76 3.54 1.38 -2.25
CA SER A 76 4.13 1.67 -3.56
C SER A 76 4.78 0.42 -4.18
N VAL A 77 5.48 -0.39 -3.38
CA VAL A 77 6.08 -1.66 -3.82
C VAL A 77 5.01 -2.68 -4.19
N VAL A 78 3.95 -2.82 -3.38
CA VAL A 78 2.85 -3.77 -3.65
C VAL A 78 2.12 -3.40 -4.94
N LEU A 79 1.76 -2.13 -5.13
CA LEU A 79 1.10 -1.66 -6.36
C LEU A 79 1.97 -1.90 -7.59
N ARG A 80 3.26 -1.53 -7.54
CA ARG A 80 4.18 -1.77 -8.67
C ARG A 80 4.33 -3.24 -9.00
N ARG A 81 4.51 -4.11 -7.99
CA ARG A 81 4.66 -5.55 -8.20
C ARG A 81 3.38 -6.19 -8.72
N GLY A 82 2.24 -5.84 -8.16
CA GLY A 82 0.94 -6.31 -8.65
C GLY A 82 0.69 -5.91 -10.10
N LEU A 83 0.92 -4.65 -10.46
CA LEU A 83 0.80 -4.18 -11.85
C LEU A 83 1.79 -4.88 -12.78
N TYR A 84 3.02 -5.11 -12.32
CA TYR A 84 4.01 -5.87 -13.07
C TYR A 84 3.56 -7.30 -13.37
N LEU A 85 2.95 -8.00 -12.39
CA LEU A 85 2.37 -9.33 -12.61
C LEU A 85 1.24 -9.33 -13.65
N LEU A 86 0.50 -8.22 -13.76
CA LEU A 86 -0.52 -8.01 -14.78
C LEU A 86 0.05 -7.55 -16.14
N GLY A 87 1.37 -7.43 -16.27
CA GLY A 87 2.02 -6.95 -17.49
C GLY A 87 1.92 -5.44 -17.71
N ILE A 88 1.52 -4.68 -16.69
CA ILE A 88 1.34 -3.23 -16.74
C ILE A 88 2.61 -2.55 -16.23
N ARG A 89 3.24 -1.74 -17.08
CA ARG A 89 4.41 -0.92 -16.69
C ARG A 89 3.93 0.32 -15.94
N THR A 90 4.64 0.68 -14.88
CA THR A 90 4.37 1.89 -14.09
C THR A 90 5.31 3.02 -14.46
N VAL A 91 4.91 4.25 -14.13
CA VAL A 91 5.74 5.46 -14.26
C VAL A 91 6.06 6.00 -12.87
N ASP A 92 7.22 6.64 -12.71
CA ASP A 92 7.62 7.23 -11.43
C ASP A 92 6.87 8.53 -11.10
N LYS A 93 6.39 9.23 -12.13
CA LYS A 93 5.56 10.44 -12.01
C LYS A 93 4.49 10.41 -13.10
N MET A 94 3.24 10.67 -12.72
CA MET A 94 2.12 10.95 -13.62
C MET A 94 1.90 12.46 -13.73
#